data_AF-A0A8I0L2Q2-F1
#
_entry.id   AF-A0A8I0L2Q2-F1
#
_cell.length_a   1.000
_cell.length_b   1.000
_cell.length_c   1.000
_cell.angle_alpha   90.00
_cell.angle_beta   90.00
_cell.angle_gamma   90.00
#
_symmetry.space_group_name_H-M   'P 1'
#
loop_
_entity.id
_entity.type
_entity.pdbx_description
1 polymer ?
#
loop_
_entity_poly.entity_id
_entity_poly.type
_entity_poly.pdbx_seq_one_letter_code
_entity_poly.pdbx_strand_id
1 'polypeptide(L)'
;MHDLSTSPSRATDSCLPLRVAEGGTFKLGIQFENWGKLGDSYIHPFGAYGYTMGGISFHHVWHRMAQGGDKRPIQVFNLETMAAYFGKFARTEDYKRADLPPVNYAYHLDAGRYAGFLRQLAEKRGVVRQEGKVADVALDGESGFVTGVTLDDGRQFAGDLFIDCSGFRGLLIEQALQTGYEDWSQYLP
;
A
#
# COMPACT_ATOMS: atom_id res chain seq x y z
N MET A 1 36.71 -34.71 11.11
CA MET A 1 36.98 -33.79 9.99
C MET A 1 36.07 -34.25 8.86
N HIS A 2 34.93 -33.63 8.52
CA HIS A 2 34.29 -32.38 8.91
C HIS A 2 32.79 -32.64 9.10
N ASP A 3 32.24 -31.98 10.12
CA ASP A 3 30.82 -31.71 10.32
C ASP A 3 30.39 -30.63 9.31
N LEU A 4 29.39 -30.91 8.48
CA LEU A 4 28.75 -29.93 7.59
C LEU A 4 27.32 -29.74 8.06
N SER A 5 27.17 -29.04 9.18
CA SER A 5 25.96 -28.34 9.54
C SER A 5 25.70 -27.24 8.50
N THR A 6 24.85 -27.53 7.51
CA THR A 6 24.22 -26.49 6.72
C THR A 6 23.23 -25.76 7.63
N SER A 7 23.71 -24.66 8.21
CA SER A 7 22.86 -23.67 8.86
C SER A 7 21.82 -23.18 7.84
N PRO A 8 20.51 -23.28 8.11
CA PRO A 8 19.53 -22.64 7.24
C PRO A 8 19.74 -21.14 7.36
N SER A 9 20.10 -20.49 6.25
CA SER A 9 20.15 -19.03 6.19
C SER A 9 18.82 -18.51 6.70
N ARG A 10 18.82 -17.83 7.85
CA ARG A 10 17.74 -16.95 8.23
C ARG A 10 17.69 -15.88 7.15
N ALA A 11 16.86 -16.09 6.13
CA ALA A 11 16.24 -15.00 5.43
C ALA A 11 15.61 -14.15 6.54
N THR A 12 16.23 -13.02 6.84
CA THR A 12 15.64 -11.99 7.68
C THR A 12 14.44 -11.50 6.89
N ASP A 13 13.30 -12.14 7.13
CA ASP A 13 12.03 -11.82 6.52
C ASP A 13 11.72 -10.38 6.93
N SER A 14 12.01 -9.44 6.04
CA SER A 14 11.94 -7.99 6.28
C SER A 14 10.52 -7.52 6.58
N CYS A 15 9.52 -8.36 6.35
CA CYS A 15 8.12 -8.15 6.70
C CYS A 15 7.72 -8.66 8.10
N LEU A 16 8.49 -9.56 8.71
CA LEU A 16 8.20 -10.06 10.05
C LEU A 16 8.28 -8.98 11.16
N PRO A 17 9.21 -7.99 11.10
CA PRO A 17 9.24 -6.87 12.04
C PRO A 17 7.99 -5.99 12.01
N LEU A 18 7.37 -5.80 10.85
CA LEU A 18 6.15 -4.99 10.69
C LEU A 18 4.97 -5.58 11.48
N ARG A 19 4.84 -6.92 11.48
CA ARG A 19 3.68 -7.62 12.04
C ARG A 19 3.64 -7.61 13.56
N VAL A 20 4.79 -7.80 14.21
CA VAL A 20 4.88 -7.91 15.68
C VAL A 20 4.93 -6.54 16.34
N ALA A 21 5.51 -5.53 15.69
CA ALA A 21 5.65 -4.20 16.29
C ALA A 21 4.35 -3.39 16.30
N GLU A 22 3.39 -3.66 15.40
CA GLU A 22 2.34 -2.68 15.09
C GLU A 22 0.89 -3.17 15.23
N GLY A 23 0.66 -4.48 15.36
CA GLY A 23 -0.70 -5.03 15.49
C GLY A 23 -1.52 -5.01 14.19
N GLY A 24 -0.87 -4.97 13.03
CA GLY A 24 -1.52 -5.03 11.73
C GLY A 24 -2.15 -6.39 11.42
N THR A 25 -3.16 -6.39 10.54
CA THR A 25 -3.85 -7.60 10.06
C THR A 25 -3.73 -7.74 8.54
N PHE A 26 -3.95 -8.94 8.01
CA PHE A 26 -3.94 -9.18 6.57
C PHE A 26 -5.23 -8.68 5.91
N LYS A 27 -5.08 -8.18 4.69
CA LYS A 27 -6.17 -7.74 3.81
C LYS A 27 -6.13 -8.57 2.53
N LEU A 28 -7.27 -9.15 2.13
CA LEU A 28 -7.39 -9.97 0.92
C LEU A 28 -8.16 -9.28 -0.21
N GLY A 29 -8.81 -8.16 0.10
CA GLY A 29 -9.59 -7.37 -0.85
C GLY A 29 -10.35 -6.26 -0.14
N ILE A 30 -11.32 -5.68 -0.85
CA ILE A 30 -12.29 -4.72 -0.31
C ILE A 30 -13.68 -5.29 -0.54
N GLN A 31 -14.48 -5.39 0.52
CA GLN A 31 -15.89 -5.77 0.43
C GLN A 31 -16.74 -4.51 0.23
N PHE A 32 -17.48 -4.48 -0.87
CA PHE A 32 -18.43 -3.44 -1.21
C PHE A 32 -19.84 -3.97 -0.91
N GLU A 33 -20.55 -3.30 0.01
CA GLU A 33 -21.91 -3.67 0.40
C GLU A 33 -22.89 -2.57 -0.03
N ASN A 34 -24.03 -2.97 -0.59
CA ASN A 34 -25.11 -2.08 -1.02
C ASN A 34 -24.75 -1.09 -2.14
N TRP A 35 -23.63 -1.30 -2.85
CA TRP A 35 -23.22 -0.44 -3.98
C TRP A 35 -24.04 -0.70 -5.26
N GLY A 36 -24.49 -1.94 -5.47
CA GLY A 36 -25.33 -2.31 -6.61
C GLY A 36 -26.82 -2.19 -6.29
N LYS A 37 -27.30 -3.03 -5.36
CA LYS A 37 -28.65 -2.99 -4.79
C LYS A 37 -28.57 -3.22 -3.28
N LEU A 38 -29.60 -2.79 -2.55
CA LEU A 38 -29.70 -3.06 -1.12
C LEU A 38 -29.72 -4.58 -0.88
N GLY A 39 -28.82 -5.04 0.00
CA GLY A 39 -28.61 -6.46 0.32
C GLY A 39 -27.56 -7.16 -0.55
N ASP A 40 -27.06 -6.53 -1.62
CA ASP A 40 -26.00 -7.09 -2.44
C ASP A 40 -24.61 -6.77 -1.86
N SER A 41 -23.68 -7.70 -2.02
CA SER A 41 -22.27 -7.45 -1.75
C SER A 41 -21.36 -8.18 -2.72
N TYR A 42 -20.15 -7.64 -2.91
CA TYR A 42 -19.07 -8.34 -3.60
C TYR A 42 -17.72 -7.95 -3.01
N ILE A 43 -16.74 -8.82 -3.21
CA ILE A 43 -15.34 -8.54 -2.86
C ILE A 43 -14.60 -8.20 -4.13
N HIS A 44 -13.85 -7.10 -4.11
CA HIS A 44 -12.78 -6.80 -5.07
C HIS A 44 -11.47 -7.37 -4.50
N PRO A 45 -11.02 -8.55 -4.96
CA PRO A 45 -9.84 -9.21 -4.44
C PRO A 45 -8.55 -8.63 -5.05
N PHE A 46 -7.41 -8.94 -4.43
CA PHE A 46 -6.10 -8.61 -5.02
C PHE A 46 -5.66 -9.56 -6.15
N GLY A 47 -6.15 -10.81 -6.13
CA GLY A 47 -5.79 -11.81 -7.13
C GLY A 47 -6.72 -11.84 -8.34
N ALA A 48 -6.34 -12.62 -9.35
CA ALA A 48 -7.12 -12.82 -10.57
C ALA A 48 -8.27 -13.83 -10.37
N TYR A 49 -9.30 -13.75 -11.21
CA TYR A 49 -10.33 -14.78 -11.33
C TYR A 49 -9.89 -15.86 -12.34
N GLY A 50 -9.87 -17.12 -11.90
CA GLY A 50 -9.54 -18.28 -12.72
C GLY A 50 -8.20 -18.14 -13.47
N TYR A 51 -8.12 -18.76 -14.65
CA TYR A 51 -6.92 -18.77 -15.48
C TYR A 51 -7.24 -18.43 -16.93
N THR A 52 -6.27 -17.86 -17.64
CA THR A 52 -6.31 -17.73 -19.10
C THR A 52 -6.23 -19.11 -19.74
N MET A 53 -7.15 -19.41 -20.66
CA MET A 53 -7.26 -20.71 -21.32
C MET A 53 -7.14 -20.53 -22.83
N GLY A 54 -6.07 -21.03 -23.44
CA GLY A 54 -5.86 -20.90 -24.89
C GLY A 54 -5.86 -19.45 -25.40
N GLY A 55 -5.33 -18.52 -24.59
CA GLY A 55 -5.32 -17.08 -24.89
C GLY A 55 -6.62 -16.34 -24.54
N ILE A 56 -7.65 -17.04 -24.07
CA ILE A 56 -8.94 -16.45 -23.70
C ILE A 56 -8.93 -16.14 -22.19
N SER A 57 -9.19 -14.88 -21.82
CA SER A 57 -9.34 -14.48 -20.42
C SER A 57 -10.51 -15.20 -19.77
N PHE A 58 -10.33 -15.57 -18.49
CA PHE A 58 -11.29 -16.42 -17.76
C PHE A 58 -12.73 -15.88 -17.75
N HIS A 59 -12.92 -14.55 -17.67
CA HIS A 59 -14.25 -13.96 -17.61
C HIS A 59 -15.11 -14.27 -18.86
N HIS A 60 -14.50 -14.44 -20.04
CA HIS A 60 -15.23 -14.87 -21.25
C HIS A 60 -15.73 -16.32 -21.11
N VAL A 61 -14.89 -17.20 -20.57
CA VAL A 61 -15.25 -18.60 -20.30
C VAL A 61 -16.38 -18.64 -19.27
N TRP A 62 -16.25 -17.88 -18.18
CA TRP A 62 -17.28 -17.78 -17.14
C TRP A 62 -18.61 -17.27 -17.72
N HIS A 63 -18.60 -16.19 -18.52
CA HIS A 63 -19.82 -15.68 -19.17
C HIS A 63 -20.47 -16.73 -20.09
N ARG A 64 -19.68 -17.45 -20.89
CA ARG A 64 -20.18 -18.51 -21.78
C ARG A 64 -20.83 -19.66 -21.00
N MET A 65 -20.26 -20.03 -19.86
CA MET A 65 -20.80 -21.05 -18.96
C MET A 65 -22.06 -20.57 -18.24
N ALA A 66 -22.09 -19.31 -17.81
CA ALA A 66 -23.26 -18.69 -17.20
C ALA A 66 -24.45 -18.64 -18.17
N GLN A 67 -24.21 -18.29 -19.44
CA GLN A 67 -25.22 -18.38 -20.51
C GLN A 67 -25.70 -19.82 -20.76
N GLY A 68 -24.86 -20.82 -20.46
CA GLY A 68 -25.20 -22.24 -20.52
C GLY A 68 -25.96 -22.77 -19.30
N GLY A 69 -26.28 -21.91 -18.32
CA GLY A 69 -27.05 -22.28 -17.12
C GLY A 69 -26.22 -22.51 -15.86
N ASP A 70 -24.90 -22.34 -15.90
CA ASP A 70 -24.08 -22.34 -14.69
C ASP A 70 -24.44 -21.13 -13.82
N LYS A 71 -24.73 -21.36 -12.54
CA LYS A 71 -25.15 -20.33 -11.58
C LYS A 71 -24.06 -19.89 -10.62
N ARG A 72 -22.85 -20.44 -10.74
CA ARG A 72 -21.74 -20.09 -9.85
C ARG A 72 -21.30 -18.65 -10.09
N PRO A 73 -21.29 -17.79 -9.05
CA PRO A 73 -20.86 -16.41 -9.21
C PRO A 73 -19.35 -16.38 -9.46
N ILE A 74 -18.85 -15.39 -10.22
CA ILE A 74 -17.43 -15.34 -10.63
C ILE A 74 -16.47 -15.37 -9.43
N GLN A 75 -16.94 -14.86 -8.29
CA GLN A 75 -16.30 -14.80 -6.98
C GLN A 75 -15.73 -16.16 -6.52
N VAL A 76 -16.40 -17.28 -6.82
CA VAL A 76 -15.93 -18.60 -6.38
C VAL A 76 -14.67 -19.08 -7.11
N PHE A 77 -14.29 -18.39 -8.18
CA PHE A 77 -13.11 -18.69 -8.98
C PHE A 77 -11.90 -17.81 -8.62
N ASN A 78 -11.98 -17.05 -7.52
CA ASN A 78 -10.83 -16.33 -6.97
C ASN A 78 -10.52 -16.82 -5.55
N LEU A 79 -9.24 -17.12 -5.32
CA LEU A 79 -8.76 -17.70 -4.07
C LEU A 79 -8.93 -16.74 -2.89
N GLU A 80 -8.53 -15.48 -3.06
CA GLU A 80 -8.59 -14.45 -2.03
C GLU A 80 -10.02 -14.14 -1.61
N THR A 81 -10.97 -14.15 -2.54
CA THR A 81 -12.41 -13.95 -2.28
C THR A 81 -12.95 -15.06 -1.40
N MET A 82 -12.64 -16.31 -1.72
CA MET A 82 -13.06 -17.46 -0.91
C MET A 82 -12.37 -17.48 0.46
N ALA A 83 -11.08 -17.15 0.50
CA ALA A 83 -10.33 -17.04 1.75
C ALA A 83 -10.92 -15.94 2.66
N ALA A 84 -11.23 -14.76 2.11
CA ALA A 84 -11.88 -13.69 2.83
C ALA A 84 -13.27 -14.09 3.34
N TYR A 85 -14.10 -14.69 2.49
CA TYR A 85 -15.44 -15.15 2.84
C TYR A 85 -15.44 -16.15 4.01
N PHE A 86 -14.47 -17.06 4.05
CA PHE A 86 -14.35 -18.06 5.12
C PHE A 86 -13.49 -17.60 6.30
N GLY A 87 -13.02 -16.34 6.32
CA GLY A 87 -12.14 -15.83 7.38
C GLY A 87 -10.83 -16.62 7.50
N LYS A 88 -10.27 -17.06 6.36
CA LYS A 88 -9.03 -17.84 6.28
C LYS A 88 -7.92 -17.00 5.68
N PHE A 89 -6.70 -17.30 6.10
CA PHE A 89 -5.50 -16.71 5.53
C PHE A 89 -4.34 -17.68 5.64
N ALA A 90 -3.52 -17.72 4.59
CA ALA A 90 -2.22 -18.38 4.58
C ALA A 90 -1.30 -17.57 3.66
N ARG A 91 -0.02 -17.44 4.02
CA ARG A 91 0.95 -16.81 3.14
C ARG A 91 1.29 -17.75 1.99
N THR A 92 1.59 -17.15 0.84
CA THR A 92 2.08 -17.89 -0.33
C THR A 92 3.37 -18.63 -0.03
N GLU A 93 4.32 -18.02 0.68
CA GLU A 93 5.62 -18.64 0.94
C GLU A 93 5.49 -19.92 1.80
N ASP A 94 4.52 -19.94 2.71
CA ASP A 94 4.29 -21.06 3.63
C ASP A 94 3.63 -22.28 2.94
N TYR A 95 2.94 -22.06 1.81
CA TYR A 95 2.13 -23.08 1.11
C TYR A 95 2.33 -23.08 -0.40
N LYS A 96 3.52 -22.67 -0.87
CA LYS A 96 3.80 -22.54 -2.30
C LYS A 96 3.66 -23.89 -3.00
N ARG A 97 2.80 -23.92 -4.02
CA ARG A 97 2.66 -25.06 -4.94
C ARG A 97 2.77 -24.59 -6.37
N ALA A 98 3.35 -25.42 -7.24
CA ALA A 98 3.55 -25.07 -8.66
C ALA A 98 2.24 -25.00 -9.46
N ASP A 99 1.18 -25.66 -8.98
CA ASP A 99 -0.12 -25.77 -9.62
C ASP A 99 -1.17 -24.78 -9.09
N LEU A 100 -0.81 -23.94 -8.10
CA LEU A 100 -1.70 -22.93 -7.52
C LEU A 100 -1.14 -21.52 -7.73
N PRO A 101 -2.02 -20.51 -7.90
CA PRO A 101 -1.57 -19.13 -7.98
C PRO A 101 -1.14 -18.66 -6.58
N PRO A 102 -0.25 -17.65 -6.50
CA PRO A 102 0.08 -17.03 -5.22
C PRO A 102 -1.16 -16.37 -4.63
N VAL A 103 -1.27 -16.38 -3.30
CA VAL A 103 -2.20 -15.54 -2.55
C VAL A 103 -1.63 -14.12 -2.51
N ASN A 104 -2.39 -13.17 -3.03
CA ASN A 104 -2.06 -11.76 -3.02
C ASN A 104 -2.76 -11.10 -1.83
N TYR A 105 -2.03 -10.29 -1.08
CA TYR A 105 -2.58 -9.62 0.09
C TYR A 105 -1.88 -8.29 0.36
N ALA A 106 -2.58 -7.46 1.13
CA ALA A 106 -2.07 -6.23 1.70
C ALA A 106 -2.27 -6.26 3.23
N TYR A 107 -2.20 -5.09 3.86
CA TYR A 107 -2.31 -4.95 5.31
C TYR A 107 -3.34 -3.90 5.71
N HIS A 108 -4.03 -4.15 6.81
CA HIS A 108 -4.62 -3.09 7.63
C HIS A 108 -3.60 -2.77 8.73
N LEU A 109 -3.26 -1.49 8.89
CA LEU A 109 -2.22 -1.05 9.82
C LEU A 109 -2.63 0.23 10.53
N ASP A 110 -2.04 0.44 11.71
CA ASP A 110 -2.09 1.72 12.41
C ASP A 110 -1.01 2.64 11.80
N ALA A 111 -1.45 3.68 11.10
CA ALA A 111 -0.55 4.58 10.39
C ALA A 111 0.42 5.32 11.32
N GLY A 112 0.01 5.64 12.56
CA GLY A 112 0.86 6.32 13.54
C GLY A 112 1.96 5.41 14.07
N ARG A 113 1.62 4.15 14.38
CA ARG A 113 2.60 3.13 14.78
C ARG A 113 3.59 2.82 13.66
N TYR A 114 3.08 2.69 12.43
CA TYR A 114 3.91 2.47 11.25
C TYR A 114 4.88 3.63 10.99
N ALA A 115 4.41 4.88 11.11
CA ALA A 115 5.26 6.05 11.05
C ALA A 115 6.35 6.05 12.15
N GLY A 116 5.99 5.64 13.37
CA GLY A 116 6.93 5.48 14.48
C GLY A 116 8.02 4.43 14.22
N PHE A 117 7.64 3.29 13.65
CA PHE A 117 8.58 2.24 13.24
C PHE A 117 9.53 2.72 12.13
N LEU A 118 9.00 3.32 11.07
CA LEU A 118 9.79 3.85 9.96
C LEU A 118 10.74 4.96 10.43
N ARG A 119 10.30 5.80 11.36
CA ARG A 119 11.16 6.80 12.01
C ARG A 119 12.35 6.14 12.70
N GLN A 120 12.14 5.14 13.54
CA GLN A 120 13.24 4.44 14.22
C GLN A 120 14.21 3.79 13.24
N LEU A 121 13.69 3.23 12.14
CA LEU A 121 14.51 2.66 11.08
C LEU A 121 15.35 3.73 10.36
N ALA A 122 14.75 4.89 10.07
CA ALA A 122 15.41 6.01 9.39
C ALA A 122 16.49 6.66 10.27
N GLU A 123 16.20 6.93 11.55
CA GLU A 123 17.17 7.49 12.50
C GLU A 123 18.39 6.58 12.66
N LYS A 124 18.20 5.25 12.70
CA LYS A 124 19.30 4.26 12.70
C LYS A 124 20.15 4.28 11.43
N ARG A 125 19.63 4.83 10.33
CA ARG A 125 20.33 4.97 9.04
C ARG A 125 20.87 6.38 8.82
N GLY A 126 20.88 7.23 9.85
CA GLY A 126 21.50 8.55 9.81
C GLY A 126 20.55 9.70 9.48
N VAL A 127 19.24 9.46 9.37
CA VAL A 127 18.27 10.56 9.26
C VAL A 127 18.24 11.35 10.56
N VAL A 128 18.42 12.66 10.47
CA VAL A 128 18.37 13.58 11.61
C VAL A 128 16.96 14.13 11.74
N ARG A 129 16.30 13.88 12.87
CA ARG A 129 15.00 14.47 13.16
C ARG A 129 15.18 15.86 13.76
N GLN A 130 14.48 16.83 13.19
CA GLN A 130 14.31 18.17 13.75
C GLN A 130 12.84 18.39 14.07
N GLU A 131 12.56 18.74 15.31
CA GLU A 131 11.21 19.10 15.76
C GLU A 131 11.05 20.61 15.76
N GLY A 132 9.94 21.07 15.19
CA GLY A 132 9.57 22.48 15.10
C GLY A 132 8.53 22.70 14.00
N LYS A 133 7.99 23.91 13.92
CA LYS A 133 7.07 24.29 12.85
C LYS A 133 7.82 25.14 11.83
N VAL A 134 7.64 24.84 10.55
CA VAL A 134 8.16 25.70 9.48
C VAL A 134 7.35 27.00 9.46
N ALA A 135 8.04 28.12 9.64
CA ALA A 135 7.49 29.46 9.64
C ALA A 135 7.68 30.17 8.29
N ASP A 136 8.79 29.90 7.59
CA ASP A 136 9.14 30.56 6.33
C ASP A 136 9.92 29.64 5.38
N VAL A 137 9.84 29.93 4.07
CA VAL A 137 10.52 29.18 2.99
C VAL A 137 11.30 30.17 2.14
N ALA A 138 12.62 29.97 2.06
CA ALA A 138 13.49 30.79 1.24
C ALA A 138 13.52 30.30 -0.20
N LEU A 139 13.27 31.22 -1.14
CA LEU A 139 13.39 30.97 -2.57
C LEU A 139 14.55 31.76 -3.15
N ASP A 140 15.27 31.16 -4.09
CA ASP A 140 16.25 31.84 -4.90
C ASP A 140 15.56 32.82 -5.87
N GLY A 141 16.05 34.06 -5.93
CA GLY A 141 15.38 35.14 -6.67
C GLY A 141 15.47 35.02 -8.20
N GLU A 142 16.40 34.21 -8.72
CA GLU A 142 16.60 34.04 -10.16
C GLU A 142 15.96 32.74 -10.67
N SER A 143 16.22 31.62 -10.00
CA SER A 143 15.73 30.29 -10.39
C SER A 143 14.35 29.96 -9.81
N GLY A 144 13.94 30.62 -8.72
CA GLY A 144 12.74 30.26 -7.96
C GLY A 144 12.88 28.98 -7.14
N PHE A 145 14.08 28.40 -7.02
CA PHE A 145 14.29 27.17 -6.27
C PHE A 145 14.20 27.40 -4.76
N VAL A 146 13.68 26.40 -4.04
CA VAL A 146 13.75 26.39 -2.59
C VAL A 146 15.21 26.22 -2.17
N THR A 147 15.71 27.15 -1.36
CA THR A 147 17.07 27.12 -0.83
C THR A 147 17.12 26.77 0.65
N GLY A 148 16.02 26.96 1.37
CA GLY A 148 15.95 26.67 2.80
C GLY A 148 14.57 26.82 3.42
N VAL A 149 14.44 26.32 4.65
CA VAL A 149 13.28 26.53 5.52
C VAL A 149 13.72 27.12 6.86
N THR A 150 12.91 28.03 7.39
CA THR A 150 13.10 28.62 8.72
C THR A 150 12.01 28.10 9.65
N LEU A 151 12.41 27.61 10.82
CA LEU A 151 11.49 27.21 11.88
C LEU A 151 10.99 28.42 12.68
N ASP A 152 9.91 28.23 13.43
CA ASP A 152 9.32 29.25 14.30
C ASP A 152 10.24 29.71 15.45
N ASP A 153 11.23 28.89 15.81
CA ASP A 153 12.30 29.25 16.75
C ASP A 153 13.51 29.94 16.09
N GLY A 154 13.44 30.22 14.79
CA GLY A 154 14.46 30.92 14.02
C GLY A 154 15.59 30.03 13.48
N ARG A 155 15.62 28.72 13.79
CA ARG A 155 16.59 27.81 13.17
C ARG A 155 16.35 27.70 11.67
N GLN A 156 17.43 27.72 10.90
CA GLN A 156 17.40 27.65 9.43
C GLN A 156 18.03 26.36 8.93
N PHE A 157 17.41 25.76 7.92
CA PHE A 157 17.87 24.53 7.29
C PHE A 157 17.94 24.74 5.78
N ALA A 158 19.16 24.73 5.25
CA ALA A 158 19.40 24.72 3.81
C ALA A 158 19.45 23.28 3.27
N GLY A 159 19.24 23.13 1.98
CA GLY A 159 19.31 21.84 1.29
C GLY A 159 19.21 21.97 -0.22
N ASP A 160 19.57 20.91 -0.93
CA ASP A 160 19.50 20.87 -2.39
C ASP A 160 18.18 20.27 -2.91
N LEU A 161 17.51 19.48 -2.07
CA LEU A 161 16.22 18.83 -2.37
C LEU A 161 15.30 18.91 -1.16
N PHE A 162 14.08 19.40 -1.39
CA PHE A 162 13.02 19.45 -0.39
C PHE A 162 11.86 18.55 -0.84
N ILE A 163 11.33 17.76 0.11
CA ILE A 163 10.18 16.87 -0.12
C ILE A 163 9.02 17.39 0.73
N ASP A 164 7.94 17.81 0.08
CA ASP A 164 6.76 18.35 0.76
C ASP A 164 5.86 17.23 1.30
N CYS A 165 5.98 16.96 2.60
CA CYS A 165 5.11 16.04 3.33
C CYS A 165 4.15 16.78 4.29
N SER A 166 3.83 18.05 4.01
CA SER A 166 2.99 18.90 4.89
C SER A 166 1.48 18.62 4.81
N GLY A 167 1.08 17.62 4.02
CA GLY A 167 -0.31 17.23 3.79
C GLY A 167 -1.05 18.25 2.92
N PHE A 168 -2.36 18.40 3.13
CA PHE A 168 -3.21 19.30 2.34
C PHE A 168 -2.78 20.77 2.36
N ARG A 169 -1.91 21.16 3.30
CA ARG A 169 -1.37 22.52 3.36
C ARG A 169 -0.50 22.84 2.14
N GLY A 170 0.22 21.85 1.58
CA GLY A 170 1.14 22.05 0.46
C GLY A 170 2.14 23.19 0.71
N LEU A 171 2.78 23.21 1.88
CA LEU A 171 3.58 24.33 2.38
C LEU A 171 4.67 24.77 1.39
N LEU A 172 5.37 23.83 0.77
CA LEU A 172 6.39 24.15 -0.22
C LEU A 172 5.75 24.24 -1.60
N ILE A 173 5.05 23.18 -2.01
CA ILE A 173 4.66 23.01 -3.41
C ILE A 173 3.55 23.99 -3.83
N GLU A 174 2.56 24.20 -2.97
CA GLU A 174 1.47 25.14 -3.23
C GLU A 174 1.77 26.53 -2.66
N GLN A 175 2.11 26.65 -1.38
CA GLN A 175 2.22 27.97 -0.75
C GLN A 175 3.48 28.73 -1.20
N ALA A 176 4.64 28.08 -1.30
CA ALA A 176 5.87 28.76 -1.74
C ALA A 176 6.02 28.77 -3.27
N LEU A 177 5.83 27.62 -3.92
CA LEU A 177 6.08 27.47 -5.36
C LEU A 177 4.85 27.74 -6.25
N GLN A 178 3.66 27.89 -5.68
CA GLN A 178 2.44 28.29 -6.39
C GLN A 178 2.11 27.38 -7.59
N THR A 179 2.29 26.06 -7.43
CA THR A 179 2.06 25.10 -8.53
C THR A 179 0.58 24.92 -8.91
N GLY A 180 -0.33 25.26 -8.01
CA GLY A 180 -1.76 25.24 -8.24
C GLY A 180 -2.38 23.86 -8.00
N TYR A 181 -3.69 23.87 -7.78
CA TYR A 181 -4.48 22.68 -7.44
C TYR A 181 -5.62 22.49 -8.45
N GLU A 182 -5.70 21.30 -9.05
CA GLU A 182 -6.83 20.91 -9.89
C GLU A 182 -7.89 20.21 -9.04
N ASP A 183 -9.04 20.87 -8.89
CA ASP A 183 -10.16 20.36 -8.11
C ASP A 183 -11.01 19.35 -8.90
N TRP A 184 -11.27 18.18 -8.29
CA TRP A 184 -12.05 17.09 -8.86
C TRP A 184 -13.44 16.93 -8.23
N SER A 185 -13.92 17.93 -7.47
CA SER A 185 -15.25 17.86 -6.82
C SER A 185 -16.40 17.72 -7.81
N GLN A 186 -16.18 18.12 -9.08
CA GLN A 186 -17.14 17.90 -10.17
C GLN A 186 -17.40 16.42 -10.48
N TYR A 187 -16.46 15.51 -10.13
CA TYR A 187 -16.56 14.07 -10.38
C TYR A 187 -16.78 13.25 -9.10
N LEU A 188 -16.32 13.75 -7.95
CA LEU A 188 -16.33 13.05 -6.66
C LEU A 188 -17.05 13.92 -5.61
N PRO A 189 -18.33 13.64 -5.33
CA PRO A 189 -19.14 14.42 -4.38
C PRO A 189 -18.77 14.18 -2.92
#